data_AF-Q7S7R6-F1
#
_entry.id   AF-Q7S7R6-F1
#
_cell.length_a   1.000
_cell.length_b   1.000
_cell.length_c   1.000
_cell.angle_alpha   90.00
_cell.angle_beta   90.00
_cell.angle_gamma   90.00
#
_symmetry.space_group_name_H-M   'P 1'
#
loop_
_entity.id
_entity.type
_entity.pdbx_description
1 polymer ?
#
loop_
_entity_poly.entity_id
_entity_poly.type
_entity_poly.pdbx_seq_one_letter_code
_entity_poly.pdbx_strand_id
1 'polypeptide(L)'
;MMASLRHSITSALRSSRQGCSKSAQWQSLDQQFGALRISSRSLSTHAHDHNPNVDGQFIAAPALSIDNFKLHPYARAVPVSPSYFTRTPRFYDNYLSLEKLMEEYEDLPVIPATAVERVAWKTLEDIRKELGEQVKASEFARCLALVKRLNSIHPDLKPQEIKDVLDSFRRNVQPFTNVAKPIPIDQFGRACGVGKRKASSARAFVVEGTGEVLVNGKTLAEYFGRVHDRESAVWALRATNRIDKYNVWVKVEGGGTTGQAEAITLAIAKALLAHEPALKPALRRAGCVTRDPRKVERKKHGHVKARKMPTWVKR
;
A
#
# COMPACT_ATOMS: atom_id res chain seq x y z
N MET A 1 5.01 46.91 3.70
CA MET A 1 3.70 46.45 4.18
C MET A 1 3.76 44.92 4.28
N MET A 2 4.25 44.39 5.41
CA MET A 2 3.45 43.91 6.56
C MET A 2 2.70 42.61 6.21
N ALA A 3 3.29 41.43 6.45
CA ALA A 3 3.09 40.53 7.61
C ALA A 3 2.35 39.26 7.12
N SER A 4 2.48 38.02 7.56
CA SER A 4 3.10 37.31 8.69
C SER A 4 2.94 35.79 8.35
N LEU A 5 3.99 34.98 8.22
CA LEU A 5 4.57 34.05 9.23
C LEU A 5 3.65 32.92 9.78
N ARG A 6 4.10 31.67 9.51
CA ARG A 6 4.16 30.44 10.37
C ARG A 6 2.82 29.73 10.68
N HIS A 7 2.71 28.39 10.60
CA HIS A 7 3.00 27.39 11.65
C HIS A 7 2.95 25.96 11.04
N SER A 8 4.06 25.18 11.04
CA SER A 8 4.41 24.06 11.96
C SER A 8 3.49 22.81 11.89
N ILE A 9 3.94 21.67 11.32
CA ILE A 9 4.61 20.51 11.97
C ILE A 9 3.65 19.44 12.57
N THR A 10 3.77 18.25 11.98
CA THR A 10 3.52 16.85 12.42
C THR A 10 2.67 16.52 13.68
N SER A 11 1.81 15.50 13.53
CA SER A 11 1.42 14.61 14.63
C SER A 11 1.39 13.14 14.17
N ALA A 12 2.34 12.36 14.68
CA ALA A 12 2.41 10.91 14.53
C ALA A 12 1.62 10.19 15.64
N LEU A 13 1.28 8.94 15.33
CA LEU A 13 0.48 7.97 16.08
C LEU A 13 0.90 7.77 17.55
N ARG A 14 -0.10 7.71 18.45
CA ARG A 14 0.00 7.05 19.76
C ARG A 14 -1.39 6.65 20.27
N SER A 15 -1.69 5.35 20.28
CA SER A 15 -2.32 4.70 21.43
C SER A 15 -2.25 3.18 21.29
N SER A 16 -1.25 2.59 21.92
CA SER A 16 -1.29 1.23 22.44
C SER A 16 -1.92 1.26 23.84
N ARG A 17 -2.62 0.17 24.22
CA ARG A 17 -2.45 -0.56 25.50
C ARG A 17 -3.68 -1.38 25.85
N GLN A 18 -3.43 -2.68 26.09
CA GLN A 18 -3.91 -3.57 27.16
C GLN A 18 -3.77 -5.00 26.62
N GLY A 19 -3.04 -5.93 27.23
CA GLY A 19 -2.22 -5.94 28.44
C GLY A 19 -1.51 -7.30 28.53
N CYS A 20 -0.49 -7.42 29.36
CA CYS A 20 -0.25 -8.61 30.18
C CYS A 20 0.89 -8.37 31.18
N SER A 21 0.57 -8.68 32.43
CA SER A 21 1.38 -9.11 33.58
C SER A 21 2.85 -8.68 33.72
N LYS A 22 3.10 -8.01 34.85
CA LYS A 22 4.38 -7.82 35.53
C LYS A 22 4.81 -9.12 36.22
N SER A 23 6.02 -9.61 35.97
CA SER A 23 6.88 -10.34 36.92
C SER A 23 8.15 -10.85 36.22
N ALA A 24 9.28 -10.85 36.94
CA ALA A 24 10.63 -11.26 36.51
C ALA A 24 11.39 -10.19 35.68
N GLN A 25 12.05 -9.21 36.31
CA GLN A 25 13.31 -9.30 37.07
C GLN A 25 14.51 -9.41 36.11
N TRP A 26 15.25 -8.30 36.08
CA TRP A 26 16.44 -7.97 35.29
C TRP A 26 17.24 -9.18 34.82
N GLN A 27 17.25 -9.40 33.49
CA GLN A 27 18.26 -10.24 32.84
C GLN A 27 19.61 -9.51 32.92
N SER A 28 20.66 -10.27 33.22
CA SER A 28 22.03 -9.78 33.37
C SER A 28 22.48 -9.01 32.12
N LEU A 29 23.38 -8.03 32.30
CA LEU A 29 23.96 -7.24 31.20
C LEU A 29 24.54 -8.14 30.10
N ASP A 30 25.09 -9.31 30.43
CA ASP A 30 25.59 -10.29 29.45
C ASP A 30 24.51 -10.85 28.52
N GLN A 31 23.25 -10.98 28.98
CA GLN A 31 22.14 -11.38 28.13
C GLN A 31 21.61 -10.23 27.27
N GLN A 32 21.68 -8.98 27.76
CA GLN A 32 21.36 -7.79 26.97
C GLN A 32 22.39 -7.55 25.85
N PHE A 33 23.67 -7.86 26.11
CA PHE A 33 24.73 -7.79 25.10
C PHE A 33 24.84 -9.06 24.22
N GLY A 34 24.21 -10.18 24.61
CA GLY A 34 24.11 -11.39 23.79
C GLY A 34 23.32 -11.19 22.49
N ALA A 35 22.27 -10.35 22.52
CA ALA A 35 21.51 -9.94 21.34
C ALA A 35 22.18 -8.81 20.53
N LEU A 36 23.22 -8.20 21.09
CA LEU A 36 24.10 -7.19 20.47
C LEU A 36 25.50 -7.75 20.20
N ARG A 37 25.65 -9.08 20.10
CA ARG A 37 26.71 -9.61 19.26
C ARG A 37 26.41 -9.10 17.87
N ILE A 38 27.10 -8.02 17.49
CA ILE A 38 27.46 -7.75 16.10
C ILE A 38 27.79 -9.13 15.57
N SER A 39 26.87 -9.69 14.78
CA SER A 39 27.24 -10.82 13.96
C SER A 39 28.51 -10.33 13.30
N SER A 40 29.62 -11.01 13.54
CA SER A 40 30.70 -11.09 12.58
C SER A 40 30.11 -11.74 11.33
N ARG A 41 29.14 -11.08 10.71
CA ARG A 41 28.87 -11.11 9.29
C ARG A 41 30.11 -10.46 8.73
N SER A 42 31.14 -11.29 8.63
CA SER A 42 31.87 -11.45 7.41
C SER A 42 31.51 -10.35 6.41
N LEU A 43 32.35 -9.31 6.36
CA LEU A 43 32.72 -8.74 5.07
C LEU A 43 33.48 -9.85 4.31
N SER A 44 32.77 -10.93 3.98
CA SER A 44 33.17 -11.89 2.98
C SER A 44 32.76 -11.27 1.66
N THR A 45 33.74 -10.93 0.85
CA THR A 45 33.56 -10.84 -0.59
C THR A 45 32.85 -12.12 -1.03
N HIS A 46 31.54 -12.03 -1.32
CA HIS A 46 30.81 -13.12 -1.94
C HIS A 46 31.43 -13.34 -3.34
N ALA A 47 32.34 -14.30 -3.44
CA ALA A 47 32.60 -14.97 -4.70
C ALA A 47 31.32 -15.71 -5.09
N HIS A 48 30.91 -15.59 -6.35
CA HIS A 48 29.77 -16.31 -6.89
C HIS A 48 29.88 -17.82 -6.59
N ASP A 49 28.91 -18.35 -5.85
CA ASP A 49 28.72 -19.78 -5.66
C ASP A 49 28.37 -20.44 -7.00
N HIS A 50 29.33 -21.17 -7.56
CA HIS A 50 29.09 -22.23 -8.54
C HIS A 50 29.64 -23.54 -7.95
N ASN A 51 28.80 -24.59 -7.92
CA ASN A 51 28.99 -25.96 -7.41
C ASN A 51 28.70 -26.24 -5.93
N PRO A 52 27.52 -26.81 -5.59
CA PRO A 52 27.16 -27.23 -4.23
C PRO A 52 27.67 -28.63 -3.85
N ASN A 53 28.76 -29.12 -4.47
CA ASN A 53 29.16 -30.53 -4.37
C ASN A 53 30.61 -30.76 -3.90
N VAL A 54 31.18 -29.80 -3.19
CA VAL A 54 32.53 -29.96 -2.62
C VAL A 54 32.41 -29.75 -1.12
N ASP A 55 32.67 -30.81 -0.35
CA ASP A 55 33.03 -30.74 1.07
C ASP A 55 34.36 -29.97 1.19
N GLY A 56 34.32 -28.68 0.88
CA GLY A 56 35.47 -27.83 0.71
C GLY A 56 35.88 -27.25 2.05
N GLN A 57 37.00 -27.72 2.58
CA GLN A 57 37.74 -27.03 3.64
C GLN A 57 37.78 -25.53 3.32
N PHE A 58 37.43 -24.67 4.28
CA PHE A 58 37.58 -23.22 4.14
C PHE A 58 39.07 -22.90 3.99
N ILE A 59 39.58 -22.87 2.76
CA ILE A 59 40.95 -22.46 2.46
C ILE A 59 40.96 -20.93 2.47
N ALA A 60 41.77 -20.35 3.35
CA ALA A 60 42.01 -18.92 3.34
C ALA A 60 42.51 -18.50 1.94
N ALA A 61 42.00 -17.38 1.41
CA ALA A 61 42.51 -16.84 0.15
C ALA A 61 44.06 -16.74 0.23
N PRO A 62 44.79 -17.18 -0.81
CA PRO A 62 46.25 -17.11 -0.80
C PRO A 62 46.71 -15.67 -0.57
N ALA A 63 47.83 -15.50 0.12
CA ALA A 63 48.40 -14.19 0.35
C ALA A 63 48.54 -13.43 -0.98
N LEU A 64 47.97 -12.23 -1.06
CA LEU A 64 48.15 -11.35 -2.21
C LEU A 64 49.65 -11.08 -2.35
N SER A 65 50.26 -11.48 -3.47
CA SER A 65 51.65 -11.14 -3.77
C SER A 65 51.74 -9.64 -4.01
N ILE A 66 52.23 -8.92 -3.01
CA ILE A 66 52.43 -7.46 -3.06
C ILE A 66 53.57 -7.11 -4.03
N ASP A 67 54.45 -8.06 -4.31
CA ASP A 67 55.68 -7.87 -5.10
C ASP A 67 55.40 -7.47 -6.57
N ASN A 68 54.22 -7.83 -7.10
CA ASN A 68 53.80 -7.46 -8.46
C ASN A 68 53.03 -6.14 -8.53
N PHE A 69 52.65 -5.53 -7.39
CA PHE A 69 52.04 -4.21 -7.38
C PHE A 69 53.12 -3.13 -7.52
N LYS A 70 53.47 -2.81 -8.76
CA LYS A 70 54.21 -1.57 -9.06
C LYS A 70 53.32 -0.37 -8.74
N LEU A 71 53.35 0.11 -7.50
CA LEU A 71 52.79 1.41 -7.13
C LEU A 71 53.49 2.47 -7.98
N HIS A 72 52.75 3.11 -8.89
CA HIS A 72 53.29 4.22 -9.66
C HIS A 72 53.72 5.33 -8.68
N PRO A 73 55.00 5.75 -8.66
CA PRO A 73 55.53 6.66 -7.64
C PRO A 73 54.88 8.05 -7.63
N TYR A 74 54.07 8.38 -8.63
CA TYR A 74 53.45 9.70 -8.83
C TYR A 74 51.92 9.63 -9.05
N ALA A 75 51.23 8.62 -8.53
CA ALA A 75 49.78 8.55 -8.63
C ALA A 75 49.14 9.77 -7.93
N ARG A 76 48.47 10.63 -8.71
CA ARG A 76 47.73 11.78 -8.17
C ARG A 76 46.43 11.30 -7.56
N ALA A 77 46.05 11.85 -6.41
CA ALA A 77 44.71 11.64 -5.87
C ALA A 77 43.69 12.35 -6.78
N VAL A 78 42.84 11.57 -7.44
CA VAL A 78 41.77 12.05 -8.33
C VAL A 78 40.42 11.64 -7.73
N PRO A 79 39.38 12.48 -7.78
CA PRO A 79 38.05 12.08 -7.34
C PRO A 79 37.52 10.88 -8.15
N VAL A 80 36.79 9.99 -7.47
CA VAL A 80 36.24 8.78 -8.09
C VAL A 80 35.11 9.10 -9.08
N SER A 81 34.24 10.06 -8.74
CA SER A 81 33.11 10.43 -9.59
C SER A 81 33.40 11.67 -10.46
N PRO A 82 32.92 11.70 -11.71
CA PRO A 82 33.04 12.88 -12.57
C PRO A 82 32.26 14.09 -12.00
N SER A 83 31.16 13.82 -11.29
CA SER A 83 30.31 14.85 -10.68
C SER A 83 30.74 15.21 -9.24
N TYR A 84 31.94 14.83 -8.80
CA TYR A 84 32.44 15.04 -7.43
C TYR A 84 32.27 16.47 -6.92
N PHE A 85 32.51 17.47 -7.76
CA PHE A 85 32.40 18.88 -7.39
C PHE A 85 30.97 19.43 -7.43
N THR A 86 29.96 18.58 -7.65
CA THR A 86 28.55 18.94 -7.53
C THR A 86 28.04 18.77 -6.10
N ARG A 87 26.88 19.37 -5.79
CA ARG A 87 26.25 19.25 -4.46
C ARG A 87 25.80 17.83 -4.13
N THR A 88 25.47 17.01 -5.13
CA THR A 88 24.88 15.68 -5.00
C THR A 88 25.51 14.73 -6.03
N PRO A 89 26.78 14.33 -5.83
CA PRO A 89 27.56 13.62 -6.84
C PRO A 89 26.92 12.31 -7.27
N ARG A 90 26.46 11.47 -6.33
CA ARG A 90 25.88 10.16 -6.69
C ARG A 90 24.63 10.31 -7.54
N PHE A 91 23.78 11.29 -7.22
CA PHE A 91 22.61 11.58 -8.02
C PHE A 91 22.98 12.05 -9.43
N TYR A 92 23.98 12.93 -9.56
CA TYR A 92 24.42 13.44 -10.86
C TYR A 92 25.11 12.37 -11.69
N ASP A 93 25.87 11.45 -11.11
CA ASP A 93 26.45 10.32 -11.84
C ASP A 93 25.36 9.44 -12.47
N ASN A 94 24.30 9.13 -11.71
CA ASN A 94 23.13 8.40 -12.22
C ASN A 94 22.35 9.20 -13.28
N TYR A 95 22.32 10.53 -13.15
CA TYR A 95 21.66 11.39 -14.12
C TYR A 95 22.44 11.46 -15.45
N LEU A 96 23.77 11.58 -15.39
CA LEU A 96 24.65 11.58 -16.55
C LEU A 96 24.63 10.22 -17.27
N SER A 97 24.55 9.10 -16.54
CA SER A 97 24.41 7.78 -17.16
C SER A 97 23.08 7.63 -17.90
N LEU A 98 21.99 8.19 -17.35
CA LEU A 98 20.69 8.26 -18.04
C LEU A 98 20.71 9.15 -19.28
N GLU A 99 21.37 10.31 -19.22
CA GLU A 99 21.54 11.19 -20.39
C GLU A 99 22.34 10.49 -21.49
N LYS A 100 23.44 9.81 -21.13
CA LYS A 100 24.24 9.02 -22.08
C LYS A 100 23.40 7.92 -22.76
N LEU A 101 22.62 7.16 -21.99
CA LEU A 101 21.70 6.16 -22.56
C LEU A 101 20.63 6.80 -23.44
N MET A 102 20.21 8.02 -23.12
CA MET A 102 19.24 8.73 -23.94
C MET A 102 19.81 9.18 -25.27
N GLU A 103 21.05 9.66 -25.29
CA GLU A 103 21.78 10.00 -26.52
C GLU A 103 22.04 8.77 -27.39
N GLU A 104 22.42 7.64 -26.79
CA GLU A 104 22.71 6.39 -27.51
C GLU A 104 21.47 5.78 -28.17
N TYR A 105 20.31 5.89 -27.52
CA TYR A 105 19.06 5.23 -27.93
C TYR A 105 17.94 6.22 -28.31
N GLU A 106 18.29 7.43 -28.76
CA GLU A 106 17.32 8.47 -29.12
C GLU A 106 16.41 8.03 -30.27
N ASP A 107 16.99 7.39 -31.28
CA ASP A 107 16.37 6.97 -32.54
C ASP A 107 15.38 5.81 -32.39
N LEU A 108 15.38 5.11 -31.26
CA LEU A 108 14.50 3.95 -31.07
C LEU A 108 13.02 4.37 -31.01
N PRO A 109 12.12 3.63 -31.69
CA PRO A 109 10.72 3.99 -31.75
C PRO A 109 10.05 3.88 -30.36
N VAL A 110 9.22 4.86 -30.08
CA VAL A 110 8.47 5.00 -28.83
C VAL A 110 7.04 4.51 -29.01
N ILE A 111 6.55 3.76 -28.02
CA ILE A 111 5.17 3.30 -27.95
C ILE A 111 4.26 4.47 -27.52
N PRO A 112 3.03 4.60 -28.06
CA PRO A 112 2.06 5.57 -27.57
C PRO A 112 1.77 5.35 -26.07
N ALA A 113 1.50 6.43 -25.34
CA ALA A 113 1.34 6.42 -23.88
C ALA A 113 0.33 5.40 -23.34
N THR A 114 -0.69 5.01 -24.12
CA THR A 114 -1.70 4.01 -23.76
C THR A 114 -1.12 2.60 -23.64
N ALA A 115 -0.11 2.25 -24.45
CA ALA A 115 0.49 0.92 -24.50
C ALA A 115 1.79 0.81 -23.68
N VAL A 116 2.28 1.91 -23.10
CA VAL A 116 3.42 1.89 -22.16
C VAL A 116 3.03 1.18 -20.86
N GLU A 117 3.91 0.30 -20.38
CA GLU A 117 3.73 -0.41 -19.11
C GLU A 117 3.55 0.59 -17.94
N ARG A 118 2.52 0.36 -17.11
CA ARG A 118 2.27 1.18 -15.92
C ARG A 118 3.20 0.80 -14.78
N VAL A 119 4.26 1.57 -14.62
CA VAL A 119 5.31 1.34 -13.61
C VAL A 119 5.25 2.40 -12.50
N ALA A 120 5.35 1.96 -11.25
CA ALA A 120 5.60 2.81 -10.09
C ALA A 120 7.12 3.01 -9.90
N TRP A 121 7.56 4.22 -10.21
CA TRP A 121 8.93 4.69 -10.02
C TRP A 121 9.20 5.11 -8.56
N LYS A 122 10.43 4.95 -8.08
CA LYS A 122 10.87 5.40 -6.74
C LYS A 122 10.44 6.86 -6.49
N THR A 123 10.00 7.16 -5.27
CA THR A 123 9.71 8.55 -4.89
C THR A 123 11.00 9.34 -4.70
N LEU A 124 10.88 10.67 -4.68
CA LEU A 124 11.97 11.56 -4.25
C LEU A 124 12.53 11.17 -2.87
N GLU A 125 11.64 10.77 -1.94
CA GLU A 125 12.06 10.35 -0.60
C GLU A 125 12.84 9.04 -0.62
N ASP A 126 12.47 8.10 -1.49
CA ASP A 126 13.18 6.82 -1.64
C ASP A 126 14.61 7.07 -2.16
N ILE A 127 14.76 7.92 -3.19
CA ILE A 127 16.07 8.27 -3.75
C ILE A 127 16.96 8.99 -2.72
N ARG A 128 16.40 9.91 -1.94
CA ARG A 128 17.14 10.59 -0.87
C ARG A 128 17.64 9.63 0.20
N LYS A 129 16.83 8.60 0.55
CA LYS A 129 17.21 7.57 1.51
C LYS A 129 18.27 6.62 0.95
N GLU A 130 18.14 6.24 -0.31
CA GLU A 130 19.05 5.32 -0.99
C GLU A 130 20.44 5.92 -1.22
N LEU A 131 20.50 7.15 -1.74
CA LEU A 131 21.77 7.82 -2.04
C LEU A 131 22.40 8.47 -0.81
N GLY A 132 21.57 8.85 0.18
CA GLY A 132 21.98 9.66 1.34
C GLY A 132 22.17 11.14 1.02
N GLU A 133 21.70 11.60 -0.14
CA GLU A 133 21.90 12.97 -0.65
C GLU A 133 20.61 13.79 -0.65
N GLN A 134 20.73 15.11 -0.47
CA GLN A 134 19.59 16.04 -0.46
C GLN A 134 19.26 16.54 -1.88
N VAL A 135 18.71 15.66 -2.71
CA VAL A 135 18.32 15.96 -4.10
C VAL A 135 17.13 16.93 -4.15
N LYS A 136 17.17 17.93 -5.03
CA LYS A 136 16.04 18.86 -5.22
C LYS A 136 14.91 18.20 -6.04
N ALA A 137 13.68 18.64 -5.81
CA ALA A 137 12.52 18.11 -6.54
C ALA A 137 12.58 18.38 -8.05
N SER A 138 13.12 19.53 -8.47
CA SER A 138 13.30 19.88 -9.88
C SER A 138 14.35 19.00 -10.58
N GLU A 139 15.47 18.71 -9.90
CA GLU A 139 16.52 17.80 -10.38
C GLU A 139 15.96 16.38 -10.55
N PHE A 140 15.25 15.88 -9.54
CA PHE A 140 14.57 14.58 -9.62
C PHE A 140 13.50 14.53 -10.72
N ALA A 141 12.74 15.61 -10.93
CA ALA A 141 11.74 15.66 -12.00
C ALA A 141 12.37 15.54 -13.40
N ARG A 142 13.55 16.16 -13.62
CA ARG A 142 14.31 16.01 -14.87
C ARG A 142 14.79 14.56 -15.06
N CYS A 143 15.41 13.98 -14.03
CA CYS A 143 15.83 12.58 -14.03
C CYS A 143 14.66 11.63 -14.35
N LEU A 144 13.51 11.83 -13.70
CA LEU A 144 12.32 11.01 -13.91
C LEU A 144 11.72 11.17 -15.32
N ALA A 145 11.90 12.31 -15.98
CA ALA A 145 11.48 12.52 -17.37
C ALA A 145 12.30 11.63 -18.32
N LEU A 146 13.63 11.55 -18.12
CA LEU A 146 14.51 10.66 -18.88
C LEU A 146 14.13 9.19 -18.68
N VAL A 147 13.95 8.76 -17.41
CA VAL A 147 13.52 7.40 -17.07
C VAL A 147 12.20 7.04 -17.77
N LYS A 148 11.21 7.95 -17.79
CA LYS A 148 9.93 7.72 -18.47
C LYS A 148 10.08 7.63 -19.99
N ARG A 149 10.93 8.46 -20.59
CA ARG A 149 11.24 8.42 -22.03
C ARG A 149 11.92 7.10 -22.40
N LEU A 150 12.91 6.65 -21.64
CA LEU A 150 13.57 5.35 -21.84
C LEU A 150 12.58 4.18 -21.67
N ASN A 151 11.67 4.26 -20.69
CA ASN A 151 10.66 3.22 -20.49
C ASN A 151 9.69 3.08 -21.68
N SER A 152 9.46 4.19 -22.40
CA SER A 152 8.51 4.25 -23.53
C SER A 152 9.03 3.63 -24.83
N ILE A 153 10.33 3.31 -24.93
CA ILE A 153 10.92 2.57 -26.06
C ILE A 153 10.22 1.21 -26.21
N HIS A 154 10.00 0.79 -27.46
CA HIS A 154 9.40 -0.51 -27.79
C HIS A 154 10.07 -1.67 -27.02
N PRO A 155 9.31 -2.57 -26.35
CA PRO A 155 9.88 -3.59 -25.47
C PRO A 155 10.85 -4.54 -26.19
N ASP A 156 10.54 -4.87 -27.45
CA ASP A 156 11.33 -5.80 -28.25
C ASP A 156 12.70 -5.22 -28.64
N LEU A 157 12.80 -3.90 -28.75
CA LEU A 157 14.03 -3.19 -29.12
C LEU A 157 14.78 -2.65 -27.89
N LYS A 158 14.29 -2.91 -26.68
CA LYS A 158 14.85 -2.35 -25.45
C LYS A 158 16.13 -3.13 -25.06
N PRO A 159 17.33 -2.52 -25.12
CA PRO A 159 18.58 -3.17 -24.73
C PRO A 159 18.59 -3.51 -23.23
N GLN A 160 19.44 -4.45 -22.84
CA GLN A 160 19.52 -4.91 -21.45
C GLN A 160 20.01 -3.81 -20.50
N GLU A 161 20.93 -2.95 -20.94
CA GLU A 161 21.46 -1.85 -20.14
C GLU A 161 20.36 -0.88 -19.67
N ILE A 162 19.43 -0.54 -20.56
CA ILE A 162 18.27 0.27 -20.20
C ILE A 162 17.38 -0.47 -19.19
N LYS A 163 17.18 -1.79 -19.35
CA LYS A 163 16.37 -2.57 -18.39
C LYS A 163 16.99 -2.54 -16.99
N ASP A 164 18.30 -2.75 -16.89
CA ASP A 164 19.02 -2.75 -15.61
C ASP A 164 18.94 -1.38 -14.92
N VAL A 165 19.12 -0.29 -15.68
CA VAL A 165 18.97 1.07 -15.16
C VAL A 165 17.53 1.36 -14.76
N LEU A 166 16.54 1.00 -15.58
CA LEU A 166 15.12 1.20 -15.25
C LEU A 166 14.73 0.42 -13.99
N ASP A 167 15.22 -0.80 -13.81
CA ASP A 167 14.98 -1.62 -12.63
C ASP A 167 15.56 -0.99 -11.36
N SER A 168 16.70 -0.28 -11.45
CA SER A 168 17.22 0.52 -10.34
C SER A 168 16.27 1.66 -9.92
N PHE A 169 15.51 2.26 -10.85
CA PHE A 169 14.54 3.34 -10.55
C PHE A 169 13.13 2.82 -10.23
N ARG A 170 12.86 1.54 -10.44
CA ARG A 170 11.56 0.92 -10.10
C ARG A 170 11.42 0.77 -8.59
N ARG A 171 10.18 0.92 -8.09
CA ARG A 171 9.86 0.48 -6.72
C ARG A 171 9.78 -1.04 -6.68
N ASN A 172 10.22 -1.60 -5.57
CA ASN A 172 10.10 -3.04 -5.29
C ASN A 172 8.64 -3.53 -5.31
N VAL A 173 7.68 -2.68 -4.96
CA VAL A 173 6.24 -3.01 -4.97
C VAL A 173 5.53 -2.21 -6.05
N GLN A 174 4.94 -2.92 -7.02
CA GLN A 174 4.12 -2.35 -8.09
C GLN A 174 2.63 -2.37 -7.70
N PRO A 175 2.04 -1.24 -7.31
CA PRO A 175 0.66 -1.19 -6.81
C PRO A 175 -0.37 -1.54 -7.89
N PHE A 176 -0.04 -1.37 -9.17
CA PHE A 176 -0.95 -1.64 -10.29
C PHE A 176 -1.13 -3.13 -10.57
N THR A 177 -0.14 -3.94 -10.21
CA THR A 177 -0.17 -5.40 -10.33
C THR A 177 -0.99 -6.05 -9.19
N ASN A 178 -1.33 -5.29 -8.15
CA ASN A 178 -2.07 -5.80 -7.00
C ASN A 178 -3.51 -6.13 -7.37
N VAL A 179 -3.79 -7.41 -7.60
CA VAL A 179 -5.15 -7.94 -7.77
C VAL A 179 -5.79 -8.15 -6.40
N ALA A 180 -7.08 -7.80 -6.26
CA ALA A 180 -7.81 -8.06 -5.03
C ALA A 180 -7.98 -9.57 -4.83
N LYS A 181 -7.79 -10.06 -3.59
CA LYS A 181 -8.05 -11.45 -3.24
C LYS A 181 -9.52 -11.79 -3.54
N PRO A 182 -9.83 -12.87 -4.29
CA PRO A 182 -11.20 -13.26 -4.55
C PRO A 182 -11.91 -13.61 -3.24
N ILE A 183 -13.20 -13.29 -3.15
CA ILE A 183 -14.01 -13.64 -1.99
C ILE A 183 -14.42 -15.11 -2.18
N PRO A 184 -14.02 -16.03 -1.29
CA PRO A 184 -14.35 -17.45 -1.46
C PRO A 184 -15.86 -17.68 -1.26
N ILE A 185 -16.38 -18.64 -2.01
CA ILE A 185 -17.73 -19.19 -1.83
C ILE A 185 -17.60 -20.43 -0.95
N ASP A 186 -18.49 -20.58 0.03
CA ASP A 186 -18.49 -21.73 0.93
C ASP A 186 -18.85 -23.03 0.18
N GLN A 187 -18.63 -24.19 0.81
CA GLN A 187 -19.01 -25.52 0.29
C GLN A 187 -20.50 -25.67 -0.11
N PHE A 188 -21.37 -24.82 0.43
CA PHE A 188 -22.81 -24.83 0.15
C PHE A 188 -23.21 -23.89 -1.01
N GLY A 189 -22.25 -23.35 -1.76
CA GLY A 189 -22.54 -22.37 -2.82
C GLY A 189 -22.98 -21.00 -2.29
N ARG A 190 -22.74 -20.72 -1.00
CA ARG A 190 -23.15 -19.46 -0.37
C ARG A 190 -21.99 -18.48 -0.25
N ALA A 191 -22.24 -17.23 -0.60
CA ALA A 191 -21.30 -16.14 -0.40
C ALA A 191 -21.56 -15.45 0.94
N CYS A 192 -20.51 -15.25 1.74
CA CYS A 192 -20.60 -14.56 3.01
C CYS A 192 -20.13 -13.10 2.87
N GLY A 193 -21.02 -12.16 3.20
CA GLY A 193 -20.72 -10.73 3.24
C GLY A 193 -20.88 -10.14 4.64
N VAL A 194 -20.00 -9.22 5.02
CA VAL A 194 -20.06 -8.51 6.32
C VAL A 194 -20.17 -7.01 6.11
N GLY A 195 -21.23 -6.41 6.65
CA GLY A 195 -21.52 -4.99 6.62
C GLY A 195 -21.58 -4.38 8.02
N LYS A 196 -21.16 -3.12 8.15
CA LYS A 196 -21.18 -2.38 9.42
C LYS A 196 -21.63 -0.95 9.21
N ARG A 197 -22.50 -0.46 10.07
CA ARG A 197 -23.00 0.92 10.06
C ARG A 197 -23.27 1.40 11.49
N LYS A 198 -22.71 2.56 11.86
CA LYS A 198 -22.76 3.09 13.23
C LYS A 198 -22.33 2.01 14.25
N ALA A 199 -23.27 1.49 15.04
CA ALA A 199 -23.07 0.40 16.01
C ALA A 199 -23.66 -0.95 15.54
N SER A 200 -24.28 -0.99 14.37
CA SER A 200 -24.87 -2.20 13.78
C SER A 200 -23.84 -2.99 12.98
N SER A 201 -23.88 -4.31 13.13
CA SER A 201 -23.08 -5.29 12.39
C SER A 201 -24.02 -6.31 11.76
N ALA A 202 -23.84 -6.57 10.46
CA ALA A 202 -24.64 -7.52 9.70
C ALA A 202 -23.73 -8.54 9.00
N ARG A 203 -24.12 -9.81 9.06
CA ARG A 203 -23.54 -10.92 8.30
C ARG A 203 -24.62 -11.50 7.40
N ALA A 204 -24.45 -11.36 6.09
CA ALA A 204 -25.37 -11.87 5.09
C ALA A 204 -24.77 -13.10 4.40
N PHE A 205 -25.61 -14.12 4.23
CA PHE A 205 -25.34 -15.28 3.40
C PHE A 205 -26.23 -15.17 2.18
N VAL A 206 -25.63 -15.13 0.99
CA VAL A 206 -26.33 -15.00 -0.28
C VAL A 206 -26.11 -16.25 -1.10
N VAL A 207 -27.20 -16.87 -1.54
CA VAL A 207 -27.23 -18.10 -2.34
C VAL A 207 -28.11 -17.87 -3.55
N GLU A 208 -27.79 -18.46 -4.69
CA GLU A 208 -28.68 -18.45 -5.85
C GLU A 208 -29.99 -19.20 -5.52
N GLY A 209 -31.14 -18.61 -5.82
CA GLY A 209 -32.44 -19.13 -5.38
C GLY A 209 -33.63 -18.29 -5.84
N THR A 210 -34.74 -18.37 -5.10
CA THR A 210 -36.07 -17.84 -5.45
C THR A 210 -36.30 -16.37 -5.12
N GLY A 211 -35.39 -15.69 -4.41
CA GLY A 211 -35.54 -14.29 -4.01
C GLY A 211 -36.03 -14.07 -2.56
N GLU A 212 -35.96 -15.10 -1.71
CA GLU A 212 -36.41 -15.00 -0.32
C GLU A 212 -35.39 -14.25 0.55
N VAL A 213 -35.88 -13.27 1.33
CA VAL A 213 -35.04 -12.47 2.24
C VAL A 213 -35.50 -12.63 3.69
N LEU A 214 -34.65 -13.24 4.52
CA LEU A 214 -34.88 -13.43 5.95
C LEU A 214 -33.84 -12.67 6.79
N VAL A 215 -34.32 -11.91 7.77
CA VAL A 215 -33.51 -11.13 8.71
C VAL A 215 -33.75 -11.65 10.13
N ASN A 216 -32.71 -12.19 10.77
CA ASN A 216 -32.78 -12.81 12.09
C ASN A 216 -33.93 -13.84 12.22
N GLY A 217 -34.16 -14.61 11.15
CA GLY A 217 -35.21 -15.64 11.09
C GLY A 217 -36.63 -15.13 10.82
N LYS A 218 -36.82 -13.83 10.62
CA LYS A 218 -38.12 -13.22 10.28
C LYS A 218 -38.13 -12.69 8.85
N THR A 219 -39.33 -12.55 8.27
CA THR A 219 -39.47 -11.93 6.95
C THR A 219 -39.09 -10.44 7.00
N LEU A 220 -38.70 -9.86 5.86
CA LEU A 220 -38.31 -8.45 5.78
C LEU A 220 -39.41 -7.50 6.27
N ALA A 221 -40.68 -7.85 6.00
CA ALA A 221 -41.85 -7.07 6.38
C ALA A 221 -42.09 -7.07 7.90
N GLU A 222 -41.89 -8.21 8.55
CA GLU A 222 -42.04 -8.37 10.00
C GLU A 222 -40.90 -7.72 10.77
N TYR A 223 -39.66 -7.81 10.25
CA TYR A 223 -38.49 -7.29 10.95
C TYR A 223 -38.43 -5.76 10.90
N PHE A 224 -38.62 -5.17 9.71
CA PHE A 224 -38.60 -3.72 9.52
C PHE A 224 -40.01 -3.18 9.40
N GLY A 225 -40.48 -2.42 10.40
CA GLY A 225 -41.78 -1.75 10.31
C GLY A 225 -41.83 -0.62 9.29
N ARG A 226 -40.70 0.05 9.02
CA ARG A 226 -40.61 1.19 8.10
C ARG A 226 -40.32 0.71 6.68
N VAL A 227 -41.08 1.20 5.70
CA VAL A 227 -40.87 0.91 4.27
C VAL A 227 -39.47 1.29 3.81
N HIS A 228 -38.97 2.46 4.25
CA HIS A 228 -37.62 2.93 3.90
C HIS A 228 -36.50 1.96 4.36
N ASP A 229 -36.66 1.34 5.53
CA ASP A 229 -35.68 0.38 6.05
C ASP A 229 -35.71 -0.92 5.22
N ARG A 230 -36.90 -1.34 4.75
CA ARG A 230 -37.06 -2.50 3.85
C ARG A 230 -36.39 -2.26 2.50
N GLU A 231 -36.66 -1.11 1.87
CA GLU A 231 -36.07 -0.73 0.60
C GLU A 231 -34.55 -0.62 0.70
N SER A 232 -34.04 -0.04 1.79
CA SER A 232 -32.62 0.08 2.04
C SER A 232 -31.95 -1.28 2.15
N ALA A 233 -32.53 -2.23 2.90
CA ALA A 233 -31.97 -3.57 3.06
C ALA A 233 -31.81 -4.30 1.71
N VAL A 234 -32.78 -4.19 0.81
CA VAL A 234 -32.78 -4.87 -0.51
C VAL A 234 -32.11 -4.03 -1.61
N TRP A 235 -31.71 -2.78 -1.32
CA TRP A 235 -31.18 -1.82 -2.30
C TRP A 235 -30.05 -2.38 -3.18
N ALA A 236 -29.15 -3.19 -2.61
CA ALA A 236 -28.05 -3.80 -3.36
C ALA A 236 -28.52 -4.78 -4.45
N LEU A 237 -29.61 -5.54 -4.19
CA LEU A 237 -30.22 -6.44 -5.17
C LEU A 237 -31.06 -5.67 -6.20
N ARG A 238 -31.77 -4.62 -5.75
CA ARG A 238 -32.56 -3.75 -6.61
C ARG A 238 -31.67 -3.02 -7.63
N ALA A 239 -30.54 -2.48 -7.19
CA ALA A 239 -29.61 -1.75 -8.04
C ALA A 239 -28.95 -2.61 -9.12
N THR A 240 -28.93 -3.93 -8.96
CA THR A 240 -28.36 -4.88 -9.92
C THR A 240 -29.42 -5.67 -10.70
N ASN A 241 -30.72 -5.42 -10.44
CA ASN A 241 -31.85 -6.18 -10.99
C ASN A 241 -31.75 -7.69 -10.69
N ARG A 242 -31.35 -8.05 -9.47
CA ARG A 242 -31.13 -9.45 -9.02
C ARG A 242 -31.97 -9.85 -7.81
N ILE A 243 -33.08 -9.16 -7.56
CA ILE A 243 -33.96 -9.45 -6.42
C ILE A 243 -34.45 -10.90 -6.48
N ASP A 244 -34.91 -11.35 -7.64
CA ASP A 244 -35.55 -12.66 -7.80
C ASP A 244 -34.57 -13.82 -8.02
N LYS A 245 -33.26 -13.55 -7.99
CA LYS A 245 -32.23 -14.56 -8.28
C LYS A 245 -31.50 -15.08 -7.04
N TYR A 246 -31.58 -14.36 -5.93
CA TYR A 246 -30.76 -14.66 -4.76
C TYR A 246 -31.62 -14.77 -3.50
N ASN A 247 -31.46 -15.88 -2.80
CA ASN A 247 -31.93 -16.03 -1.43
C ASN A 247 -30.92 -15.42 -0.48
N VAL A 248 -31.41 -14.66 0.49
CA VAL A 248 -30.59 -13.91 1.45
C VAL A 248 -31.00 -14.24 2.87
N TRP A 249 -30.05 -14.78 3.64
CA TRP A 249 -30.18 -14.96 5.08
C TRP A 249 -29.24 -14.02 5.81
N VAL A 250 -29.79 -13.14 6.65
CA VAL A 250 -29.00 -12.13 7.34
C VAL A 250 -29.11 -12.29 8.85
N LYS A 251 -27.95 -12.29 9.52
CA LYS A 251 -27.84 -12.12 10.97
C LYS A 251 -27.37 -10.71 11.28
N VAL A 252 -28.13 -9.97 12.08
CA VAL A 252 -27.86 -8.57 12.39
C VAL A 252 -27.92 -8.32 13.88
N GLU A 253 -26.93 -7.60 14.39
CA GLU A 253 -26.78 -7.31 15.81
C GLU A 253 -26.36 -5.84 16.02
N GLY A 254 -26.83 -5.24 17.12
CA GLY A 254 -26.46 -3.89 17.55
C GLY A 254 -27.09 -2.73 16.78
N GLY A 255 -26.93 -1.52 17.35
CA GLY A 255 -27.45 -0.26 16.81
C GLY A 255 -28.98 -0.20 16.77
N GLY A 256 -29.54 0.49 15.77
CA GLY A 256 -31.00 0.66 15.58
C GLY A 256 -31.43 0.29 14.17
N THR A 257 -32.74 0.19 13.90
CA THR A 257 -33.31 -0.40 12.67
C THR A 257 -32.73 0.18 11.38
N THR A 258 -32.63 1.51 11.28
CA THR A 258 -32.09 2.18 10.09
C THR A 258 -30.62 1.83 9.85
N GLY A 259 -29.83 1.76 10.94
CA GLY A 259 -28.42 1.40 10.89
C GLY A 259 -28.23 -0.08 10.56
N GLN A 260 -29.13 -0.92 11.04
CA GLN A 260 -29.19 -2.33 10.69
C GLN A 260 -29.47 -2.50 9.20
N ALA A 261 -30.51 -1.87 8.66
CA ALA A 261 -30.85 -1.93 7.23
C ALA A 261 -29.67 -1.54 6.32
N GLU A 262 -29.01 -0.41 6.58
CA GLU A 262 -27.83 0.03 5.81
C GLU A 262 -26.63 -0.92 5.99
N ALA A 263 -26.46 -1.56 7.15
CA ALA A 263 -25.43 -2.58 7.35
C ALA A 263 -25.74 -3.85 6.52
N ILE A 264 -27.01 -4.25 6.41
CA ILE A 264 -27.46 -5.35 5.55
C ILE A 264 -27.14 -5.05 4.10
N THR A 265 -27.44 -3.84 3.61
CA THR A 265 -27.16 -3.43 2.22
C THR A 265 -25.70 -3.67 1.84
N LEU A 266 -24.78 -3.25 2.71
CA LEU A 266 -23.34 -3.43 2.50
C LEU A 266 -22.93 -4.91 2.57
N ALA A 267 -23.55 -5.70 3.46
CA ALA A 267 -23.28 -7.12 3.58
C ALA A 267 -23.70 -7.87 2.31
N ILE A 268 -24.92 -7.61 1.81
CA ILE A 268 -25.43 -8.22 0.58
C ILE A 268 -24.57 -7.81 -0.62
N ALA A 269 -24.20 -6.52 -0.75
CA ALA A 269 -23.35 -6.05 -1.84
C ALA A 269 -21.99 -6.79 -1.88
N LYS A 270 -21.37 -7.06 -0.73
CA LYS A 270 -20.12 -7.84 -0.68
C LYS A 270 -20.31 -9.30 -1.05
N ALA A 271 -21.41 -9.91 -0.65
CA ALA A 271 -21.72 -11.29 -1.00
C ALA A 271 -22.01 -11.42 -2.51
N LEU A 272 -22.73 -10.46 -3.10
CA LEU A 272 -22.94 -10.41 -4.56
C LEU A 272 -21.63 -10.30 -5.35
N LEU A 273 -20.65 -9.55 -4.83
CA LEU A 273 -19.33 -9.44 -5.47
C LEU A 273 -18.55 -10.76 -5.50
N ALA A 274 -18.87 -11.71 -4.62
CA ALA A 274 -18.27 -13.04 -4.65
C ALA A 274 -18.84 -13.89 -5.79
N HIS A 275 -20.13 -13.78 -6.06
CA HIS A 275 -20.83 -14.48 -7.15
C HIS A 275 -20.53 -13.86 -8.51
N GLU A 276 -20.77 -12.56 -8.66
CA GLU A 276 -20.57 -11.83 -9.92
C GLU A 276 -19.67 -10.61 -9.70
N PRO A 277 -18.33 -10.74 -9.80
CA PRO A 277 -17.39 -9.62 -9.59
C PRO A 277 -17.57 -8.50 -10.63
N ALA A 278 -18.14 -8.80 -11.80
CA ALA A 278 -18.45 -7.84 -12.85
C ALA A 278 -19.51 -6.80 -12.46
N LEU A 279 -20.32 -7.05 -11.41
CA LEU A 279 -21.33 -6.11 -10.92
C LEU A 279 -20.74 -4.96 -10.07
N LYS A 280 -19.45 -5.02 -9.75
CA LYS A 280 -18.75 -4.00 -8.96
C LYS A 280 -18.95 -2.55 -9.41
N PRO A 281 -18.81 -2.18 -10.69
CA PRO A 281 -19.08 -0.82 -11.15
C PRO A 281 -20.53 -0.37 -10.90
N ALA A 282 -21.52 -1.25 -11.10
CA ALA A 282 -22.93 -0.94 -10.85
C ALA A 282 -23.20 -0.73 -9.36
N LEU A 283 -22.75 -1.66 -8.51
CA LEU A 283 -22.87 -1.55 -7.04
C LEU A 283 -22.13 -0.33 -6.48
N ARG A 284 -20.97 0.04 -7.07
CA ARG A 284 -20.22 1.23 -6.66
C ARG A 284 -20.96 2.51 -7.03
N ARG A 285 -21.56 2.58 -8.23
CA ARG A 285 -22.39 3.72 -8.66
C ARG A 285 -23.63 3.89 -7.77
N ALA A 286 -24.25 2.79 -7.36
CA ALA A 286 -25.39 2.79 -6.44
C ALA A 286 -25.04 3.08 -4.97
N GLY A 287 -23.75 3.20 -4.63
CA GLY A 287 -23.29 3.51 -3.27
C GLY A 287 -23.28 2.32 -2.29
N CYS A 288 -23.46 1.08 -2.76
CA CYS A 288 -23.63 -0.11 -1.90
C CYS A 288 -22.30 -0.73 -1.41
N VAL A 289 -21.18 -0.47 -2.09
CA VAL A 289 -19.88 -1.10 -1.79
C VAL A 289 -19.09 -0.32 -0.72
N THR A 290 -19.31 0.99 -0.65
CA THR A 290 -18.56 1.88 0.24
C THR A 290 -19.14 1.83 1.65
N ARG A 291 -18.29 1.55 2.64
CA ARG A 291 -18.70 1.62 4.05
C ARG A 291 -18.93 3.08 4.46
N ASP A 292 -20.13 3.40 4.95
CA ASP A 292 -20.44 4.75 5.46
C ASP A 292 -19.62 5.06 6.73
N PRO A 293 -18.74 6.09 6.71
CA PRO A 293 -17.86 6.39 7.82
C PRO A 293 -18.53 7.15 8.97
N ARG A 294 -19.74 7.71 8.78
CA ARG A 294 -20.42 8.57 9.76
C ARG A 294 -20.65 7.81 11.06
N LYS A 295 -20.03 8.24 12.15
CA LYS A 295 -20.21 7.70 13.51
C LYS A 295 -20.72 8.81 14.42
N VAL A 296 -21.39 8.44 15.51
CA VAL A 296 -21.78 9.40 16.55
C VAL A 296 -20.51 10.04 17.12
N GLU A 297 -20.39 11.36 16.99
CA GLU A 297 -19.28 12.11 17.58
C GLU A 297 -19.44 12.15 19.11
N ARG A 298 -18.33 11.99 19.84
CA ARG A 298 -18.31 12.07 21.30
C ARG A 298 -18.69 13.48 21.79
N LYS A 299 -19.21 13.58 23.02
CA LYS A 299 -19.35 14.86 23.73
C LYS A 299 -17.96 15.41 24.08
N LYS A 300 -17.76 16.73 23.92
CA LYS A 300 -16.58 17.46 24.40
C LYS A 300 -16.88 18.08 25.77
N HIS A 301 -15.89 18.22 26.66
CA HIS A 301 -16.09 18.94 27.91
C HIS A 301 -16.47 20.41 27.64
N GLY A 302 -17.33 20.99 28.46
CA GLY A 302 -17.87 22.34 28.26
C GLY A 302 -18.97 22.47 27.18
N HIS A 303 -19.18 21.46 26.33
CA HIS A 303 -20.30 21.45 25.40
C HIS A 303 -21.50 20.65 25.97
N VAL A 304 -22.71 21.03 25.57
CA VAL A 304 -23.95 20.33 25.93
C VAL A 304 -24.05 19.00 25.16
N LYS A 305 -23.72 19.01 23.86
CA LYS A 305 -23.64 17.82 22.99
C LYS A 305 -22.28 17.77 22.28
N ALA A 306 -22.14 17.02 21.19
CA ALA A 306 -20.89 16.98 20.42
C ALA A 306 -20.43 18.37 19.94
N ARG A 307 -21.37 19.17 19.41
CA ARG A 307 -21.09 20.53 18.89
C ARG A 307 -21.88 21.63 19.58
N LYS A 308 -23.09 21.35 20.07
CA LYS A 308 -23.95 22.33 20.77
C LYS A 308 -23.24 22.88 22.00
N MET A 309 -22.84 24.14 21.94
CA MET A 309 -22.34 24.90 23.10
C MET A 309 -23.51 25.31 24.00
N PRO A 310 -23.27 25.56 25.29
CA PRO A 310 -24.24 26.28 26.12
C PRO A 310 -24.48 27.68 25.52
N THR A 311 -25.61 28.29 25.85
CA THR A 311 -25.92 29.66 25.42
C THR A 311 -24.85 30.61 25.94
N TRP A 312 -24.25 31.39 25.03
CA TRP A 312 -23.27 32.41 25.40
C TRP A 312 -23.99 33.67 25.88
N VAL A 313 -23.49 34.29 26.96
CA VAL A 313 -24.00 35.55 27.51
C VAL A 313 -22.87 36.56 27.47
N LYS A 314 -23.08 37.71 26.80
CA LYS A 314 -22.06 38.75 26.59
C LYS A 314 -21.79 39.65 27.81
N ARG A 315 -22.83 39.83 28.64
CA ARG A 315 -23.01 40.97 29.56
C ARG A 315 -21.75 41.34 30.33
#